data_AF-A0A3N9V6Z9-F1
#
_entry.id   AF-A0A3N9V6Z9-F1
#
_cell.length_a   1.000
_cell.length_b   1.000
_cell.length_c   1.000
_cell.angle_alpha   90.00
_cell.angle_beta   90.00
_cell.angle_gamma   90.00
#
_symmetry.space_group_name_H-M   'P 1'
#
loop_
_entity.id
_entity.type
_entity.pdbx_description
1 polymer ?
#
loop_
_entity_poly.entity_id
_entity_poly.type
_entity_poly.pdbx_seq_one_letter_code
_entity_poly.pdbx_strand_id
1 'polypeptide(L)'
;MNTFTVPSRYLMPPLLKLISGEIRPTTGTIQRKGAITSLIRIGAGLQPLLTGRENIYIKCAEQGYSKTETDVLLQRIVAFSGLERSLDQPVKRYSDGMYARLEFSIATAMPMDVLLIDEVLATGDIAFQMRCLQRLDELKRAGTTILFVSHSEMNVRHIADRCLLLFDGEALALGETDALFRRYYEATGFLNRPLQPLGLAPEMPADFDGSARLTGLWLADSPGDAAGSVVTGQSLRLGFSYEQSEHTHHEPLGHTARAELVLQFWSAGGLLMASFDSGMTGSGMRLEPSGLGSVELPFLGLTAGVYRLAGGFRAGGHWLGYQSDLLRLPIRQSAVSEIHGLLALQGRVSLDGRAA
;
A
#
# COMPACT_ATOMS: atom_id res chain seq x y z
N MET A 1 8.64 18.11 -31.74
CA MET A 1 9.00 18.40 -30.34
C MET A 1 8.04 19.46 -29.84
N ASN A 2 7.12 19.08 -28.95
CA ASN A 2 6.46 19.98 -28.01
C ASN A 2 6.04 19.09 -26.84
N THR A 3 6.90 19.08 -25.84
CA THR A 3 6.68 18.41 -24.56
C THR A 3 5.76 19.32 -23.75
N PHE A 4 4.50 18.91 -23.56
CA PHE A 4 3.61 19.61 -22.65
C PHE A 4 3.73 19.00 -21.26
N THR A 5 4.27 19.79 -20.34
CA THR A 5 4.29 19.52 -18.91
C THR A 5 2.86 19.67 -18.37
N VAL A 6 2.24 18.57 -17.96
CA VAL A 6 0.88 18.57 -17.39
C VAL A 6 0.95 18.98 -15.91
N PRO A 7 0.27 20.05 -15.48
CA PRO A 7 0.09 20.33 -14.06
C PRO A 7 -0.93 19.32 -13.50
N SER A 8 -0.44 18.39 -12.68
CA SER A 8 -1.22 17.44 -11.89
C SER A 8 -2.02 18.15 -10.78
N ARG A 9 -3.17 18.77 -11.09
CA ARG A 9 -4.12 19.21 -10.04
C ARG A 9 -5.59 18.92 -10.39
N TYR A 10 -6.01 17.71 -9.99
CA TYR A 10 -7.30 17.31 -9.42
C TYR A 10 -8.60 17.52 -10.21
N LEU A 11 -8.91 16.60 -11.13
CA LEU A 11 -10.22 16.48 -11.80
C LEU A 11 -11.18 15.48 -11.12
N MET A 12 -10.70 14.64 -10.21
CA MET A 12 -11.54 13.67 -9.50
C MET A 12 -12.45 14.30 -8.41
N PRO A 13 -11.99 15.27 -7.59
CA PRO A 13 -12.85 15.92 -6.60
C PRO A 13 -14.05 16.68 -7.21
N PRO A 14 -13.92 17.37 -8.36
CA PRO A 14 -15.08 17.92 -9.09
C PRO A 14 -16.11 16.87 -9.52
N LEU A 15 -15.69 15.67 -9.94
CA LEU A 15 -16.62 14.61 -10.32
C LEU A 15 -17.44 14.12 -9.12
N LEU A 16 -16.79 13.91 -7.96
CA LEU A 16 -17.52 13.51 -6.76
C LEU A 16 -18.51 14.59 -6.31
N LYS A 17 -18.17 15.88 -6.44
CA LYS A 17 -19.09 17.00 -6.16
C LYS A 17 -20.27 17.06 -7.14
N LEU A 18 -20.05 16.73 -8.41
CA LEU A 18 -21.12 16.59 -9.40
C LEU A 18 -22.06 15.44 -9.03
N ILE A 19 -21.51 14.33 -8.55
CA ILE A 19 -22.29 13.15 -8.15
C ILE A 19 -23.02 13.41 -6.82
N SER A 20 -22.39 14.07 -5.84
CA SER A 20 -23.03 14.44 -4.57
C SER A 20 -24.10 15.52 -4.75
N GLY A 21 -23.97 16.35 -5.79
CA GLY A 21 -24.90 17.47 -6.06
C GLY A 21 -24.49 18.79 -5.42
N GLU A 22 -23.28 18.88 -4.86
CA GLU A 22 -22.69 20.15 -4.42
C GLU A 22 -22.50 21.14 -5.57
N ILE A 23 -22.26 20.63 -6.79
CA ILE A 23 -22.17 21.44 -8.01
C ILE A 23 -23.05 20.85 -9.12
N ARG A 24 -23.47 21.72 -10.06
CA ARG A 24 -24.30 21.34 -11.21
C ARG A 24 -23.45 21.19 -12.47
N PRO A 25 -23.76 20.22 -13.34
CA PRO A 25 -23.08 20.10 -14.62
C PRO A 25 -23.40 21.29 -15.52
N THR A 26 -22.42 21.75 -16.30
CA THR A 26 -22.63 22.78 -17.33
C THR A 26 -23.46 22.24 -18.50
N THR A 27 -23.26 20.97 -18.85
CA THR A 27 -23.97 20.24 -19.90
C THR A 27 -24.23 18.79 -19.47
N GLY A 28 -25.25 18.15 -20.05
CA GLY A 28 -25.63 16.78 -19.71
C GLY A 28 -26.50 16.66 -18.46
N THR A 29 -26.73 15.42 -18.01
CA THR A 29 -27.64 15.11 -16.90
C THR A 29 -27.06 14.03 -15.99
N ILE A 30 -27.27 14.17 -14.69
CA ILE A 30 -26.88 13.16 -13.68
C ILE A 30 -28.16 12.63 -13.04
N GLN A 31 -28.39 11.33 -13.14
CA GLN A 31 -29.48 10.64 -12.45
C GLN A 31 -28.92 9.85 -11.27
N ARG A 32 -29.59 9.94 -10.13
CA ARG A 32 -29.17 9.31 -8.88
C ARG A 32 -30.33 8.49 -8.33
N LYS A 33 -30.04 7.31 -7.82
CA LYS A 33 -31.02 6.44 -7.16
C LYS A 33 -30.44 6.02 -5.82
N GLY A 34 -31.19 6.29 -4.75
CA GLY A 34 -30.76 6.05 -3.38
C GLY A 34 -30.13 7.27 -2.69
N ALA A 35 -29.99 7.17 -1.37
CA ALA A 35 -29.37 8.17 -0.53
C ALA A 35 -27.83 8.14 -0.70
N ILE A 36 -27.25 9.32 -0.96
CA ILE A 36 -25.80 9.49 -1.10
C ILE A 36 -25.23 9.99 0.22
N THR A 37 -24.26 9.26 0.75
CA THR A 37 -23.39 9.75 1.82
C THR A 37 -22.03 10.09 1.23
N SER A 38 -21.49 11.24 1.59
CA SER A 38 -20.28 11.79 1.00
C SER A 38 -19.21 12.02 2.06
N LEU A 39 -18.04 11.42 1.85
CA LEU A 39 -16.79 11.62 2.60
C LEU A 39 -15.73 12.20 1.65
N ILE A 40 -16.05 13.28 0.94
CA ILE A 40 -15.16 13.93 -0.04
C ILE A 40 -14.12 14.86 0.63
N ARG A 41 -14.33 15.23 1.91
CA ARG A 41 -13.40 16.08 2.65
C ARG A 41 -13.55 15.86 4.14
N ILE A 42 -12.45 15.52 4.80
CA ILE A 42 -12.37 15.52 6.26
C ILE A 42 -12.62 16.95 6.74
N GLY A 43 -13.48 17.12 7.74
CA GLY A 43 -13.64 18.41 8.43
C GLY A 43 -14.96 19.14 8.21
N ALA A 44 -15.89 18.61 7.41
CA ALA A 44 -17.15 19.29 7.09
C ALA A 44 -18.39 18.68 7.76
N GLY A 45 -18.34 17.43 8.23
CA GLY A 45 -19.51 16.72 8.73
C GLY A 45 -19.89 17.01 10.18
N LEU A 46 -18.91 17.33 11.05
CA LEU A 46 -19.11 17.47 12.49
C LEU A 46 -19.12 18.94 12.94
N GLN A 47 -20.01 19.25 13.86
CA GLN A 47 -20.14 20.54 14.54
C GLN A 47 -19.00 20.76 15.54
N PRO A 48 -18.09 21.73 15.34
CA PRO A 48 -16.86 21.84 16.13
C PRO A 48 -17.08 22.19 17.62
N LEU A 49 -18.15 22.91 17.93
CA LEU A 49 -18.46 23.33 19.30
C LEU A 49 -19.12 22.24 20.14
N LEU A 50 -19.66 21.21 19.48
CA LEU A 50 -20.32 20.10 20.14
C LEU A 50 -19.32 18.98 20.45
N THR A 51 -19.65 18.18 21.45
CA THR A 51 -18.93 16.95 21.79
C THR A 51 -19.04 15.91 20.68
N GLY A 52 -18.15 14.93 20.66
CA GLY A 52 -18.28 13.77 19.77
C GLY A 52 -19.61 13.04 19.97
N ARG A 53 -20.05 12.91 21.23
CA ARG A 53 -21.37 12.31 21.56
C ARG A 53 -22.52 13.07 20.92
N GLU A 54 -22.59 14.39 21.13
CA GLU A 54 -23.67 15.22 20.58
C GLU A 54 -23.70 15.19 19.05
N ASN A 55 -22.53 15.19 18.42
CA ASN A 55 -22.42 15.02 16.97
C ASN A 55 -23.01 13.69 16.48
N ILE A 56 -22.76 12.59 17.20
CA ILE A 56 -23.37 11.29 16.88
C ILE A 56 -24.90 11.39 16.96
N TYR A 57 -25.44 11.96 18.04
CA TYR A 57 -26.89 12.10 18.19
C TYR A 57 -27.52 12.94 17.08
N ILE A 58 -26.90 14.06 16.71
CA ILE A 58 -27.39 14.91 15.62
C ILE A 58 -27.38 14.14 14.30
N LYS A 59 -26.31 13.43 13.98
CA LYS A 59 -26.20 12.68 12.72
C LYS A 59 -27.18 11.51 12.63
N CYS A 60 -27.41 10.81 13.73
CA CYS A 60 -28.45 9.78 13.80
C CYS A 60 -29.85 10.39 13.64
N ALA A 61 -30.12 11.52 14.31
CA ALA A 61 -31.41 12.20 14.21
C ALA A 61 -31.68 12.75 12.79
N GLU A 62 -30.65 13.28 12.10
CA GLU A 62 -30.74 13.71 10.69
C GLU A 62 -31.18 12.56 9.76
N GLN A 63 -30.85 11.32 10.13
CA GLN A 63 -31.21 10.10 9.38
C GLN A 63 -32.49 9.41 9.93
N GLY A 64 -33.20 10.04 10.86
CA GLY A 64 -34.49 9.58 11.38
C GLY A 64 -34.42 8.54 12.50
N TYR A 65 -33.25 8.31 13.11
CA TYR A 65 -33.13 7.39 14.24
C TYR A 65 -33.68 7.99 15.53
N SER A 66 -34.39 7.16 16.30
CA SER A 66 -34.80 7.48 17.66
C SER A 66 -33.61 7.54 18.62
N LYS A 67 -33.82 8.13 19.80
CA LYS A 67 -32.80 8.16 20.86
C LYS A 67 -32.35 6.76 21.26
N THR A 68 -33.29 5.83 21.40
CA THR A 68 -33.01 4.44 21.78
C THR A 68 -32.19 3.69 20.74
N GLU A 69 -32.45 3.89 19.46
CA GLU A 69 -31.64 3.29 18.38
C GLU A 69 -30.25 3.96 18.32
N THR A 70 -30.21 5.26 18.54
CA THR A 70 -28.96 6.03 18.61
C THR A 70 -28.07 5.55 19.75
N ASP A 71 -28.63 5.19 20.92
CA ASP A 71 -27.85 4.66 22.05
C ASP A 71 -27.14 3.35 21.68
N VAL A 72 -27.78 2.49 20.87
CA VAL A 72 -27.18 1.25 20.35
C VAL A 72 -26.09 1.56 19.31
N LEU A 73 -26.36 2.47 18.37
CA LEU A 73 -25.38 2.88 17.36
C LEU A 73 -24.17 3.57 17.98
N LEU A 74 -24.39 4.39 19.01
CA LEU A 74 -23.36 5.10 19.75
C LEU A 74 -22.29 4.15 20.27
N GLN A 75 -22.68 3.03 20.90
CA GLN A 75 -21.74 2.04 21.41
C GLN A 75 -20.87 1.46 20.27
N ARG A 76 -21.48 1.14 19.12
CA ARG A 76 -20.78 0.61 17.94
C ARG A 76 -19.83 1.63 17.31
N ILE A 77 -20.29 2.88 17.18
CA ILE A 77 -19.51 4.00 16.62
C ILE A 77 -18.29 4.26 17.51
N VAL A 78 -18.51 4.35 18.82
CA VAL A 78 -17.43 4.62 19.78
C VAL A 78 -16.39 3.51 19.74
N ALA A 79 -16.81 2.25 19.83
CA ALA A 79 -15.90 1.10 19.79
C ALA A 79 -15.09 1.02 18.49
N PHE A 80 -15.70 1.31 17.33
CA PHE A 80 -14.98 1.36 16.06
C PHE A 80 -14.00 2.54 16.02
N SER A 81 -14.46 3.73 16.45
CA SER A 81 -13.65 4.95 16.46
C SER A 81 -12.48 4.88 17.43
N GLY A 82 -12.57 4.12 18.53
CA GLY A 82 -11.60 4.09 19.63
C GLY A 82 -11.39 5.44 20.32
N LEU A 83 -12.47 6.22 20.47
CA LEU A 83 -12.45 7.58 21.03
C LEU A 83 -13.21 7.70 22.37
N GLU A 84 -13.36 6.60 23.11
CA GLU A 84 -14.12 6.52 24.37
C GLU A 84 -13.77 7.65 25.34
N ARG A 85 -12.47 7.94 25.50
CA ARG A 85 -11.95 8.94 26.45
C ARG A 85 -12.14 10.39 26.00
N SER A 86 -12.34 10.61 24.70
CA SER A 86 -12.42 11.94 24.10
C SER A 86 -13.83 12.29 23.64
N LEU A 87 -14.77 11.34 23.73
CA LEU A 87 -16.12 11.45 23.19
C LEU A 87 -16.90 12.66 23.74
N ASP A 88 -16.70 12.97 25.02
CA ASP A 88 -17.38 14.07 25.72
C ASP A 88 -16.58 15.38 25.67
N GLN A 89 -15.52 15.45 24.85
CA GLN A 89 -14.80 16.69 24.56
C GLN A 89 -15.33 17.32 23.26
N PRO A 90 -15.39 18.66 23.18
CA PRO A 90 -15.75 19.35 21.93
C PRO A 90 -14.83 18.94 20.76
N VAL A 91 -15.43 18.68 19.60
CA VAL A 91 -14.73 18.19 18.41
C VAL A 91 -13.66 19.18 17.92
N LYS A 92 -13.78 20.48 18.19
CA LYS A 92 -12.71 21.47 17.92
C LYS A 92 -11.37 21.17 18.61
N ARG A 93 -11.35 20.28 19.61
CA ARG A 93 -10.13 19.85 20.32
C ARG A 93 -9.55 18.55 19.76
N TYR A 94 -10.22 17.93 18.79
CA TYR A 94 -9.76 16.68 18.18
C TYR A 94 -8.59 16.97 17.25
N SER A 95 -7.64 16.04 17.16
CA SER A 95 -6.70 16.03 16.04
C SER A 95 -7.43 15.66 14.76
N ASP A 96 -6.83 15.95 13.60
CA ASP A 96 -7.40 15.57 12.30
C ASP A 96 -7.68 14.07 12.21
N GLY A 97 -6.81 13.24 12.78
CA GLY A 97 -7.02 11.80 12.85
C GLY A 97 -8.20 11.40 13.74
N MET A 98 -8.39 12.03 14.89
CA MET A 98 -9.57 11.77 15.73
C MET A 98 -10.86 12.23 15.04
N TYR A 99 -10.82 13.37 14.36
CA TYR A 99 -11.94 13.88 13.58
C TYR A 99 -12.33 12.91 12.48
N ALA A 100 -11.37 12.52 11.63
CA ALA A 100 -11.57 11.57 10.54
C ALA A 100 -12.08 10.21 11.04
N ARG A 101 -11.52 9.73 12.17
CA ARG A 101 -11.99 8.49 12.83
C ARG A 101 -13.45 8.59 13.20
N LEU A 102 -13.86 9.64 13.89
CA LEU A 102 -15.25 9.80 14.33
C LEU A 102 -16.19 9.96 13.13
N GLU A 103 -15.84 10.82 12.17
CA GLU A 103 -16.64 11.10 10.98
C GLU A 103 -16.88 9.83 10.15
N PHE A 104 -15.82 9.06 9.88
CA PHE A 104 -15.93 7.77 9.19
C PHE A 104 -16.76 6.75 9.98
N SER A 105 -16.57 6.69 11.29
CA SER A 105 -17.30 5.76 12.17
C SER A 105 -18.80 6.03 12.15
N ILE A 106 -19.20 7.30 12.18
CA ILE A 106 -20.60 7.72 12.09
C ILE A 106 -21.17 7.38 10.72
N ALA A 107 -20.50 7.82 9.65
CA ALA A 107 -20.97 7.65 8.28
C ALA A 107 -21.19 6.19 7.89
N THR A 108 -20.36 5.28 8.41
CA THR A 108 -20.40 3.85 8.09
C THR A 108 -21.14 2.99 9.10
N ALA A 109 -21.72 3.58 10.15
CA ALA A 109 -22.49 2.84 11.15
C ALA A 109 -23.96 2.61 10.74
N MET A 110 -24.44 3.35 9.74
CA MET A 110 -25.83 3.34 9.29
C MET A 110 -25.91 2.73 7.88
N PRO A 111 -27.04 2.11 7.50
CA PRO A 111 -27.26 1.61 6.15
C PRO A 111 -27.24 2.76 5.14
N MET A 112 -26.70 2.49 3.95
CA MET A 112 -26.58 3.49 2.89
C MET A 112 -26.62 2.85 1.50
N ASP A 113 -27.20 3.56 0.54
CA ASP A 113 -27.29 3.11 -0.85
C ASP A 113 -25.99 3.40 -1.61
N VAL A 114 -25.47 4.63 -1.47
CA VAL A 114 -24.27 5.10 -2.17
C VAL A 114 -23.33 5.81 -1.20
N LEU A 115 -22.06 5.41 -1.21
CA LEU A 115 -20.99 6.01 -0.43
C LEU A 115 -19.91 6.59 -1.35
N LEU A 116 -19.67 7.89 -1.26
CA LEU A 116 -18.58 8.58 -1.97
C LEU A 116 -17.41 8.80 -1.02
N ILE A 117 -16.20 8.44 -1.43
CA ILE A 117 -15.00 8.59 -0.59
C ILE A 117 -13.88 9.20 -1.43
N ASP A 118 -13.28 10.28 -0.93
CA ASP A 118 -12.10 10.92 -1.53
C ASP A 118 -10.91 10.87 -0.57
N GLU A 119 -10.00 9.92 -0.78
CA GLU A 119 -8.69 9.87 -0.10
C GLU A 119 -8.68 9.91 1.44
N VAL A 120 -9.86 9.91 2.09
CA VAL A 120 -10.05 10.03 3.56
C VAL A 120 -9.42 8.87 4.33
N LEU A 121 -9.29 7.71 3.67
CA LEU A 121 -8.67 6.52 4.23
C LEU A 121 -7.17 6.71 4.53
N ALA A 122 -6.50 7.71 3.93
CA ALA A 122 -5.07 7.94 4.16
C ALA A 122 -4.77 8.66 5.49
N THR A 123 -5.79 9.16 6.20
CA THR A 123 -5.62 9.85 7.48
C THR A 123 -5.93 8.93 8.66
N GLY A 124 -4.93 8.73 9.53
CA GLY A 124 -5.01 7.85 10.69
C GLY A 124 -3.87 6.85 10.75
N ASP A 125 -3.77 6.14 11.87
CA ASP A 125 -2.82 5.04 12.04
C ASP A 125 -3.16 3.83 11.15
N ILE A 126 -2.15 3.05 10.78
CA ILE A 126 -2.29 1.86 9.91
C ILE A 126 -3.38 0.91 10.42
N ALA A 127 -3.51 0.74 11.74
CA ALA A 127 -4.51 -0.15 12.32
C ALA A 127 -5.95 0.37 12.08
N PHE A 128 -6.18 1.67 12.14
CA PHE A 128 -7.48 2.26 11.78
C PHE A 128 -7.73 2.17 10.27
N GLN A 129 -6.72 2.41 9.42
CA GLN A 129 -6.87 2.27 7.97
C GLN A 129 -7.34 0.86 7.58
N MET A 130 -6.71 -0.19 8.15
CA MET A 130 -7.11 -1.58 7.91
C MET A 130 -8.56 -1.85 8.37
N ARG A 131 -8.97 -1.30 9.53
CA ARG A 131 -10.37 -1.39 9.99
C ARG A 131 -11.35 -0.70 9.04
N CYS A 132 -10.96 0.45 8.46
CA CYS A 132 -11.78 1.13 7.47
C CYS A 132 -11.95 0.30 6.20
N LEU A 133 -10.86 -0.28 5.67
CA LEU A 133 -10.93 -1.16 4.50
C LEU A 133 -11.88 -2.34 4.74
N GLN A 134 -11.75 -3.01 5.88
CA GLN A 134 -12.65 -4.10 6.26
C GLN A 134 -14.12 -3.65 6.35
N ARG A 135 -14.38 -2.45 6.91
CA ARG A 135 -15.74 -1.90 6.96
C ARG A 135 -16.30 -1.59 5.57
N LEU A 136 -15.48 -1.11 4.64
CA LEU A 136 -15.91 -0.86 3.26
C LEU A 136 -16.28 -2.18 2.56
N ASP A 137 -15.50 -3.23 2.77
CA ASP A 137 -15.81 -4.58 2.28
C ASP A 137 -17.14 -5.11 2.84
N GLU A 138 -17.40 -4.90 4.14
CA GLU A 138 -18.68 -5.26 4.77
C GLU A 138 -19.86 -4.52 4.13
N LEU A 139 -19.73 -3.20 3.92
CA LEU A 139 -20.75 -2.38 3.28
C LEU A 139 -21.01 -2.80 1.83
N LYS A 140 -19.94 -3.06 1.08
CA LYS A 140 -20.02 -3.57 -0.30
C LYS A 140 -20.77 -4.89 -0.36
N ARG A 141 -20.45 -5.85 0.52
CA ARG A 141 -21.16 -7.14 0.63
C ARG A 141 -22.62 -6.98 1.04
N ALA A 142 -22.95 -5.94 1.82
CA ALA A 142 -24.31 -5.60 2.19
C ALA A 142 -25.11 -4.90 1.07
N GLY A 143 -24.50 -4.62 -0.09
CA GLY A 143 -25.16 -4.04 -1.26
C GLY A 143 -24.99 -2.53 -1.42
N THR A 144 -24.16 -1.89 -0.58
CA THR A 144 -23.83 -0.46 -0.74
C THR A 144 -22.96 -0.26 -1.99
N THR A 145 -23.34 0.69 -2.84
CA THR A 145 -22.49 1.12 -3.95
C THR A 145 -21.44 2.08 -3.45
N ILE A 146 -20.16 1.76 -3.64
CA ILE A 146 -19.05 2.59 -3.19
C ILE A 146 -18.38 3.22 -4.41
N LEU A 147 -18.31 4.55 -4.43
CA LEU A 147 -17.47 5.29 -5.37
C LEU A 147 -16.25 5.82 -4.62
N PHE A 148 -15.10 5.24 -4.95
CA PHE A 148 -13.85 5.48 -4.26
C PHE A 148 -12.83 6.16 -5.18
N VAL A 149 -12.25 7.27 -4.71
CA VAL A 149 -11.15 7.97 -5.39
C VAL A 149 -9.88 7.81 -4.56
N SER A 150 -8.81 7.36 -5.23
CA SER A 150 -7.50 7.21 -4.61
C SER A 150 -6.38 7.27 -5.63
N HIS A 151 -5.23 7.78 -5.20
CA HIS A 151 -3.97 7.67 -5.92
C HIS A 151 -3.23 6.34 -5.64
N SER A 152 -3.71 5.54 -4.68
CA SER A 152 -3.13 4.24 -4.33
C SER A 152 -3.78 3.13 -5.15
N GLU A 153 -3.04 2.59 -6.12
CA GLU A 153 -3.47 1.40 -6.89
C GLU A 153 -3.86 0.24 -5.96
N MET A 154 -3.11 0.03 -4.87
CA MET A 154 -3.39 -1.03 -3.91
C MET A 154 -4.79 -0.89 -3.30
N ASN A 155 -5.17 0.32 -2.88
CA ASN A 155 -6.49 0.58 -2.31
C ASN A 155 -7.59 0.41 -3.38
N VAL A 156 -7.31 0.87 -4.61
CA VAL A 156 -8.24 0.73 -5.72
C VAL A 156 -8.50 -0.74 -6.05
N ARG A 157 -7.46 -1.57 -6.17
CA ARG A 157 -7.58 -3.01 -6.43
C ARG A 157 -8.29 -3.75 -5.31
N HIS A 158 -8.12 -3.32 -4.05
CA HIS A 158 -8.78 -3.97 -2.92
C HIS A 158 -10.30 -3.69 -2.89
N ILE A 159 -10.71 -2.45 -3.16
CA ILE A 159 -12.11 -2.01 -2.99
C ILE A 159 -12.92 -2.16 -4.28
N ALA A 160 -12.36 -1.75 -5.42
CA ALA A 160 -13.12 -1.49 -6.64
C ALA A 160 -13.25 -2.75 -7.53
N ASP A 161 -14.49 -3.10 -7.88
CA ASP A 161 -14.75 -4.11 -8.93
C ASP A 161 -14.47 -3.57 -10.34
N ARG A 162 -14.60 -2.25 -10.49
CA ARG A 162 -14.44 -1.54 -11.76
C ARG A 162 -13.79 -0.18 -11.52
N CYS A 163 -12.98 0.25 -12.48
CA CYS A 163 -12.30 1.54 -12.45
C CYS A 163 -12.66 2.39 -13.66
N LEU A 164 -12.74 3.70 -13.42
CA LEU A 164 -12.80 4.74 -14.43
C LEU A 164 -11.46 5.48 -14.43
N LEU A 165 -10.73 5.40 -15.54
CA LEU A 165 -9.53 6.19 -15.77
C LEU A 165 -9.92 7.55 -16.35
N LEU A 166 -9.58 8.59 -15.62
CA LEU A 166 -9.75 9.97 -16.05
C LEU A 166 -8.40 10.59 -16.40
N PHE A 167 -8.34 11.33 -17.49
CA PHE A 167 -7.18 12.14 -17.85
C PHE A 167 -7.68 13.46 -18.43
N ASP A 168 -7.20 14.57 -17.88
CA ASP A 168 -7.54 15.93 -18.32
C ASP A 168 -9.06 16.21 -18.45
N GLY A 169 -9.87 15.58 -17.59
CA GLY A 169 -11.31 15.75 -17.53
C GLY A 169 -12.08 14.79 -18.43
N GLU A 170 -11.37 13.97 -19.21
CA GLU A 170 -11.96 12.99 -20.11
C GLU A 170 -11.88 11.58 -19.53
N ALA A 171 -12.95 10.81 -19.76
CA ALA A 171 -12.98 9.38 -19.46
C ALA A 171 -12.23 8.60 -20.53
N LEU A 172 -11.01 8.19 -20.22
CA LEU A 172 -10.18 7.42 -21.16
C LEU A 172 -10.57 5.95 -21.22
N ALA A 173 -10.93 5.36 -20.08
CA ALA A 173 -11.29 3.95 -20.00
C ALA A 173 -12.19 3.68 -18.79
N LEU A 174 -13.14 2.76 -18.96
CA LEU A 174 -13.96 2.21 -17.88
C LEU A 174 -13.98 0.70 -18.03
N GLY A 175 -13.65 -0.03 -16.97
CA GLY A 175 -13.55 -1.50 -17.06
C GLY A 175 -13.36 -2.16 -15.70
N GLU A 176 -13.17 -3.48 -15.73
CA GLU A 176 -12.69 -4.24 -14.59
C GLU A 176 -11.30 -3.71 -14.17
N THR A 177 -11.11 -3.59 -12.86
CA THR A 177 -9.97 -2.90 -12.24
C THR A 177 -8.63 -3.45 -12.72
N ASP A 178 -8.41 -4.75 -12.64
CA ASP A 178 -7.14 -5.40 -12.96
C ASP A 178 -6.83 -5.33 -14.45
N ALA A 179 -7.83 -5.57 -15.30
CA ALA A 179 -7.73 -5.45 -16.75
C ALA A 179 -7.42 -4.00 -17.17
N LEU A 180 -8.01 -3.01 -16.49
CA LEU A 180 -7.76 -1.60 -16.79
C LEU A 180 -6.33 -1.20 -16.43
N PHE A 181 -5.84 -1.56 -15.24
CA PHE A 181 -4.45 -1.28 -14.87
C PHE A 181 -3.47 -1.97 -15.80
N ARG A 182 -3.75 -3.20 -16.24
CA ARG A 182 -2.93 -3.89 -17.23
C ARG A 182 -2.83 -3.11 -18.54
N ARG A 183 -3.97 -2.69 -19.11
CA ARG A 183 -4.02 -1.86 -20.32
C ARG A 183 -3.34 -0.51 -20.13
N TYR A 184 -3.50 0.10 -18.96
CA TYR A 184 -2.82 1.34 -18.61
C TYR A 184 -1.29 1.17 -18.66
N TYR A 185 -0.77 0.10 -18.07
CA TYR A 185 0.67 -0.19 -18.07
C TYR A 185 1.23 -0.56 -19.45
N GLU A 186 0.45 -1.28 -20.26
CA GLU A 186 0.79 -1.57 -21.66
C GLU A 186 0.83 -0.28 -22.50
N ALA A 187 -0.21 0.56 -22.41
CA ALA A 187 -0.37 1.76 -23.22
C ALA A 187 0.60 2.89 -22.85
N THR A 188 0.93 3.05 -21.57
CA THR A 188 1.93 4.02 -21.10
C THR A 188 3.36 3.54 -21.35
N GLY A 189 3.53 2.34 -21.92
CA GLY A 189 4.81 1.70 -22.09
C GLY A 189 5.49 1.42 -20.75
N PHE A 190 4.79 1.39 -19.63
CA PHE A 190 5.37 1.12 -18.31
C PHE A 190 6.02 -0.26 -18.25
N LEU A 191 5.46 -1.23 -18.98
CA LEU A 191 6.03 -2.58 -19.13
C LEU A 191 7.21 -2.63 -20.11
N ASN A 192 7.34 -1.64 -21.01
CA ASN A 192 8.29 -1.62 -22.13
C ASN A 192 9.28 -0.44 -22.09
N ARG A 193 9.22 0.42 -21.07
CA ARG A 193 10.15 1.53 -20.83
C ARG A 193 11.38 0.99 -20.13
N PRO A 194 12.59 1.50 -20.40
CA PRO A 194 13.62 1.52 -19.37
C PRO A 194 13.02 2.23 -18.15
N LEU A 195 12.76 1.45 -17.10
CA LEU A 195 11.97 1.85 -15.95
C LEU A 195 12.67 3.00 -15.23
N GLN A 196 12.21 4.24 -15.38
CA GLN A 196 12.60 5.30 -14.47
C GLN A 196 12.03 5.00 -13.08
N PRO A 197 12.80 5.14 -11.99
CA PRO A 197 12.33 4.89 -10.64
C PRO A 197 11.19 5.87 -10.32
N LEU A 198 9.95 5.39 -10.32
CA LEU A 198 8.83 6.08 -9.67
C LEU A 198 8.92 5.70 -8.20
N GLY A 199 9.39 6.66 -7.39
CA GLY A 199 9.68 6.49 -5.98
C GLY A 199 11.13 6.82 -5.65
N LEU A 200 11.34 7.49 -4.51
CA LEU A 200 12.68 7.64 -3.93
C LEU A 200 13.29 6.24 -3.77
N ALA A 201 14.57 6.09 -4.11
CA ALA A 201 15.35 4.95 -3.62
C ALA A 201 15.16 4.86 -2.10
N PRO A 202 14.99 3.67 -1.49
CA PRO A 202 15.04 3.60 -0.04
C PRO A 202 16.33 4.28 0.39
N GLU A 203 16.20 5.22 1.33
CA GLU A 203 17.37 5.89 1.89
C GLU A 203 18.28 4.82 2.50
N MET A 204 19.56 4.96 2.25
CA MET A 204 20.56 4.04 2.78
C MET A 204 20.49 4.08 4.32
N PRO A 205 20.51 2.92 5.01
CA PRO A 205 20.53 2.89 6.46
C PRO A 205 21.68 3.73 7.03
N ALA A 206 21.41 4.51 8.07
CA ALA A 206 22.39 5.42 8.66
C ALA A 206 23.55 4.69 9.36
N ASP A 207 23.36 3.42 9.71
CA ASP A 207 24.30 2.52 10.38
C ASP A 207 25.10 1.64 9.40
N PHE A 208 25.09 1.98 8.11
CA PHE A 208 25.86 1.31 7.06
C PHE A 208 27.38 1.56 7.19
N ASP A 209 28.17 0.49 7.32
CA ASP A 209 29.63 0.59 7.49
C ASP A 209 30.47 0.38 6.21
N GLY A 210 29.91 -0.21 5.15
CA GLY A 210 30.60 -0.40 3.87
C GLY A 210 31.41 -1.69 3.74
N SER A 211 31.41 -2.56 4.75
CA SER A 211 32.29 -3.73 4.83
C SER A 211 31.90 -4.87 3.88
N ALA A 212 30.63 -4.98 3.48
CA ALA A 212 30.18 -5.98 2.52
C ALA A 212 29.03 -5.47 1.65
N ARG A 213 29.11 -5.67 0.33
CA ARG A 213 28.09 -5.17 -0.60
C ARG A 213 27.59 -6.29 -1.51
N LEU A 214 26.28 -6.33 -1.73
CA LEU A 214 25.69 -7.07 -2.85
C LEU A 214 26.04 -6.36 -4.15
N THR A 215 26.71 -7.02 -5.08
CA THR A 215 27.10 -6.44 -6.38
C THR A 215 26.10 -6.77 -7.48
N GLY A 216 25.24 -7.77 -7.28
CA GLY A 216 24.24 -8.19 -8.24
C GLY A 216 23.17 -9.08 -7.62
N LEU A 217 21.97 -9.08 -8.23
CA LEU A 217 20.83 -9.92 -7.86
C LEU A 217 20.05 -10.26 -9.14
N TRP A 218 19.74 -11.53 -9.36
CA TRP A 218 19.06 -12.02 -10.57
C TRP A 218 18.12 -13.20 -10.28
N LEU A 219 17.24 -13.52 -11.23
CA LEU A 219 16.41 -14.73 -11.19
C LEU A 219 17.25 -15.95 -11.57
N ALA A 220 17.36 -16.93 -10.68
CA ALA A 220 18.19 -18.11 -10.90
C ALA A 220 17.66 -19.02 -12.02
N ASP A 221 16.35 -19.05 -12.23
CA ASP A 221 15.69 -19.92 -13.22
C ASP A 221 15.67 -19.32 -14.65
N SER A 222 16.35 -18.18 -14.88
CA SER A 222 16.53 -17.59 -16.22
C SER A 222 17.91 -16.91 -16.30
N PRO A 223 18.98 -17.69 -16.51
CA PRO A 223 20.33 -17.15 -16.61
C PRO A 223 20.54 -16.52 -18.00
N GLY A 224 20.51 -15.19 -18.05
CA GLY A 224 20.76 -14.42 -19.27
C GLY A 224 19.49 -13.77 -19.81
N ASP A 225 19.45 -12.44 -19.64
CA ASP A 225 18.47 -11.49 -20.14
C ASP A 225 17.10 -11.32 -19.46
N ALA A 226 16.85 -10.02 -19.27
CA ALA A 226 15.66 -9.26 -18.96
C ALA A 226 14.28 -9.95 -18.93
N ALA A 227 13.53 -9.61 -17.87
CA ALA A 227 12.07 -9.65 -17.79
C ALA A 227 11.38 -11.02 -17.63
N GLY A 228 11.95 -11.90 -16.79
CA GLY A 228 11.17 -13.00 -16.21
C GLY A 228 10.09 -12.45 -15.27
N SER A 229 8.81 -12.68 -15.58
CA SER A 229 7.71 -12.41 -14.66
C SER A 229 7.50 -13.58 -13.71
N VAL A 230 7.43 -13.32 -12.41
CA VAL A 230 7.17 -14.33 -11.39
C VAL A 230 5.68 -14.37 -11.08
N VAL A 231 5.16 -15.52 -10.64
CA VAL A 231 3.74 -15.66 -10.32
C VAL A 231 3.54 -15.69 -8.80
N THR A 232 2.55 -14.94 -8.31
CA THR A 232 2.11 -14.94 -6.91
C THR A 232 1.85 -16.36 -6.42
N GLY A 233 2.36 -16.68 -5.23
CA GLY A 233 2.22 -17.97 -4.56
C GLY A 233 3.17 -19.07 -5.03
N GLN A 234 4.01 -18.82 -6.05
CA GLN A 234 5.04 -19.77 -6.48
C GLN A 234 6.36 -19.56 -5.72
N SER A 235 7.23 -20.58 -5.78
CA SER A 235 8.59 -20.45 -5.29
C SER A 235 9.41 -19.50 -6.16
N LEU A 236 10.25 -18.69 -5.53
CA LEU A 236 11.15 -17.74 -6.19
C LEU A 236 12.58 -18.07 -5.78
N ARG A 237 13.43 -18.37 -6.77
CA ARG A 237 14.87 -18.53 -6.55
C ARG A 237 15.64 -17.34 -7.13
N LEU A 238 16.40 -16.66 -6.27
CA LEU A 238 17.25 -15.54 -6.65
C LEU A 238 18.71 -15.94 -6.51
N GLY A 239 19.53 -15.65 -7.51
CA GLY A 239 20.99 -15.67 -7.38
C GLY A 239 21.50 -14.28 -7.03
N PHE A 240 22.58 -14.19 -6.27
CA PHE A 240 23.22 -12.92 -5.91
C PHE A 240 24.74 -13.04 -5.92
N SER A 241 25.40 -11.92 -6.17
CA SER A 241 26.86 -11.77 -6.08
C SER A 241 27.19 -10.75 -5.02
N TYR A 242 28.33 -10.92 -4.36
CA TYR A 242 28.76 -10.02 -3.30
C TYR A 242 30.28 -9.87 -3.25
N GLU A 243 30.73 -8.77 -2.66
CA GLU A 243 32.12 -8.44 -2.41
C GLU A 243 32.25 -7.82 -1.01
N GLN A 244 33.32 -8.17 -0.30
CA GLN A 244 33.74 -7.49 0.91
C GLN A 244 34.71 -6.37 0.56
N SER A 245 34.58 -5.23 1.24
CA SER A 245 35.51 -4.11 1.09
C SER A 245 36.64 -4.26 2.10
N GLU A 246 37.89 -4.29 1.63
CA GLU A 246 39.08 -4.29 2.51
C GLU A 246 39.32 -2.93 3.20
N HIS A 247 38.63 -1.87 2.76
CA HIS A 247 38.90 -0.48 3.16
C HIS A 247 37.84 0.10 4.10
N THR A 248 37.51 -0.60 5.18
CA THR A 248 36.71 -0.02 6.28
C THR A 248 37.57 0.26 7.50
N HIS A 249 37.37 1.43 8.13
CA HIS A 249 38.00 1.80 9.41
C HIS A 249 37.53 0.95 10.61
N HIS A 250 36.64 -0.01 10.38
CA HIS A 250 36.14 -0.98 11.35
C HIS A 250 36.79 -2.34 11.09
N GLU A 251 37.12 -3.07 12.16
CA GLU A 251 37.70 -4.42 12.07
C GLU A 251 36.88 -5.29 11.09
N PRO A 252 37.52 -6.02 10.16
CA PRO A 252 36.83 -7.01 9.34
C PRO A 252 36.01 -7.93 10.25
N LEU A 253 34.83 -8.38 9.80
CA LEU A 253 33.97 -9.28 10.60
C LEU A 253 34.85 -10.32 11.30
N GLY A 254 34.90 -10.23 12.63
CA GLY A 254 35.66 -11.18 13.44
C GLY A 254 35.26 -12.60 13.03
N HIS A 255 36.18 -13.55 13.10
CA HIS A 255 36.04 -14.89 12.52
C HIS A 255 34.81 -15.72 12.99
N THR A 256 34.02 -15.19 13.92
CA THR A 256 32.80 -15.77 14.51
C THR A 256 31.49 -15.09 14.06
N ALA A 257 31.53 -13.90 13.45
CA ALA A 257 30.32 -13.15 13.10
C ALA A 257 29.73 -13.67 11.79
N ARG A 258 28.45 -14.09 11.82
CA ARG A 258 27.71 -14.57 10.66
C ARG A 258 26.92 -13.40 10.06
N ALA A 259 27.08 -13.20 8.76
CA ALA A 259 26.31 -12.21 8.02
C ALA A 259 24.91 -12.76 7.69
N GLU A 260 23.93 -11.89 7.76
CA GLU A 260 22.53 -12.15 7.47
C GLU A 260 22.19 -11.41 6.18
N LEU A 261 21.88 -12.15 5.12
CA LEU A 261 21.28 -11.57 3.93
C LEU A 261 19.86 -11.08 4.26
N VAL A 262 19.62 -9.81 3.97
CA VAL A 262 18.30 -9.18 4.06
C VAL A 262 17.90 -8.65 2.70
N LEU A 263 16.73 -9.05 2.22
CA LEU A 263 16.11 -8.55 1.00
C LEU A 263 14.78 -7.90 1.33
N GLN A 264 14.48 -6.79 0.67
CA GLN A 264 13.31 -5.97 0.89
C GLN A 264 12.60 -5.74 -0.45
N PHE A 265 11.30 -6.00 -0.49
CA PHE A 265 10.45 -5.87 -1.67
C PHE A 265 9.63 -4.60 -1.53
N TRP A 266 10.00 -3.58 -2.29
CA TRP A 266 9.34 -2.28 -2.29
C TRP A 266 8.37 -2.18 -3.46
N SER A 267 7.16 -1.72 -3.21
CA SER A 267 6.22 -1.36 -4.29
C SER A 267 6.72 -0.17 -5.10
N ALA A 268 6.15 0.03 -6.28
CA ALA A 268 6.34 1.26 -7.07
C ALA A 268 5.91 2.54 -6.34
N GLY A 269 5.09 2.44 -5.29
CA GLY A 269 4.73 3.58 -4.43
C GLY A 269 5.78 3.90 -3.36
N GLY A 270 6.86 3.13 -3.25
CA GLY A 270 7.87 3.29 -2.20
C GLY A 270 7.45 2.70 -0.84
N LEU A 271 6.37 1.90 -0.79
CA LEU A 271 5.98 1.15 0.41
C LEU A 271 6.72 -0.18 0.48
N LEU A 272 7.27 -0.54 1.64
CA LEU A 272 7.85 -1.86 1.90
C LEU A 272 6.73 -2.90 2.02
N MET A 273 6.71 -3.88 1.13
CA MET A 273 5.63 -4.87 1.02
C MET A 273 6.00 -6.21 1.67
N ALA A 274 7.27 -6.61 1.56
CA ALA A 274 7.78 -7.81 2.19
C ALA A 274 9.27 -7.67 2.49
N SER A 275 9.74 -8.44 3.46
CA SER A 275 11.16 -8.65 3.68
C SER A 275 11.47 -10.12 3.87
N PHE A 276 12.68 -10.48 3.46
CA PHE A 276 13.34 -11.73 3.77
C PHE A 276 14.56 -11.39 4.62
N ASP A 277 14.76 -12.13 5.71
CA ASP A 277 15.91 -12.01 6.59
C ASP A 277 16.40 -13.42 6.94
N SER A 278 17.59 -13.76 6.46
CA SER A 278 18.20 -15.08 6.70
C SER A 278 18.61 -15.31 8.16
N GLY A 279 18.77 -14.26 8.96
CA GLY A 279 19.00 -14.36 10.41
C GLY A 279 17.80 -14.96 11.13
N MET A 280 16.58 -14.57 10.73
CA MET A 280 15.34 -15.11 11.31
C MET A 280 15.13 -16.60 11.02
N THR A 281 15.72 -17.12 9.93
CA THR A 281 15.69 -18.54 9.58
C THR A 281 16.92 -19.30 10.08
N GLY A 282 17.78 -18.67 10.89
CA GLY A 282 19.02 -19.26 11.41
C GLY A 282 20.06 -19.55 10.33
N SER A 283 19.90 -18.99 9.14
CA SER A 283 20.71 -19.25 7.94
C SER A 283 21.81 -18.20 7.74
N GLY A 284 22.37 -17.68 8.83
CA GLY A 284 23.50 -16.76 8.77
C GLY A 284 24.72 -17.41 8.10
N MET A 285 25.40 -16.67 7.22
CA MET A 285 26.49 -17.16 6.40
C MET A 285 27.82 -16.50 6.74
N ARG A 286 28.91 -17.21 6.48
CA ARG A 286 30.24 -16.62 6.49
C ARG A 286 30.52 -16.11 5.09
N LEU A 287 30.76 -14.81 4.96
CA LEU A 287 31.11 -14.19 3.69
C LEU A 287 32.60 -14.40 3.43
N GLU A 288 32.92 -14.87 2.23
CA GLU A 288 34.26 -14.85 1.66
C GLU A 288 34.56 -13.44 1.08
N PRO A 289 35.80 -13.13 0.66
CA PRO A 289 36.12 -11.80 0.09
C PRO A 289 35.24 -11.40 -1.09
N SER A 290 34.82 -12.37 -1.89
CA SER A 290 33.76 -12.23 -2.88
C SER A 290 33.16 -13.60 -3.21
N GLY A 291 31.95 -13.62 -3.76
CA GLY A 291 31.33 -14.89 -4.12
C GLY A 291 29.94 -14.77 -4.71
N LEU A 292 29.37 -15.94 -4.99
CA LEU A 292 28.00 -16.13 -5.46
C LEU A 292 27.19 -16.89 -4.41
N GLY A 293 25.91 -16.57 -4.34
CA GLY A 293 24.96 -17.31 -3.52
C GLY A 293 23.59 -17.34 -4.17
N SER A 294 22.70 -18.13 -3.58
CA SER A 294 21.30 -18.17 -3.97
C SER A 294 20.39 -18.20 -2.75
N VAL A 295 19.22 -17.59 -2.89
CA VAL A 295 18.13 -17.65 -1.93
C VAL A 295 16.91 -18.26 -2.60
N GLU A 296 16.29 -19.23 -1.93
CA GLU A 296 15.04 -19.83 -2.35
C GLU A 296 13.93 -19.43 -1.37
N LEU A 297 12.93 -18.74 -1.89
CA LEU A 297 11.71 -18.37 -1.20
C LEU A 297 10.64 -19.37 -1.66
N PRO A 298 10.18 -20.32 -0.83
CA PRO A 298 9.27 -21.38 -1.25
C PRO A 298 7.87 -20.85 -1.62
N PHE A 299 7.52 -19.65 -1.16
CA PHE A 299 6.22 -19.04 -1.42
C PHE A 299 6.35 -17.52 -1.52
N LEU A 300 5.98 -16.96 -2.68
CA LEU A 300 5.96 -15.52 -2.91
C LEU A 300 4.56 -14.94 -2.65
N GLY A 301 4.32 -14.46 -1.43
CA GLY A 301 3.03 -13.89 -1.01
C GLY A 301 2.71 -12.47 -1.53
N LEU A 302 3.37 -12.00 -2.57
CA LEU A 302 3.18 -10.63 -3.09
C LEU A 302 2.08 -10.59 -4.16
N THR A 303 1.27 -9.53 -4.16
CA THR A 303 0.25 -9.29 -5.19
C THR A 303 0.88 -9.03 -6.57
N ALA A 304 0.05 -9.04 -7.61
CA ALA A 304 0.52 -8.59 -8.92
C ALA A 304 0.98 -7.12 -8.87
N GLY A 305 2.10 -6.84 -9.51
CA GLY A 305 2.72 -5.52 -9.51
C GLY A 305 4.20 -5.57 -9.88
N VAL A 306 4.84 -4.41 -9.93
CA VAL A 306 6.29 -4.31 -10.12
C VAL A 306 6.93 -3.94 -8.79
N TYR A 307 7.87 -4.75 -8.36
CA TYR A 307 8.57 -4.59 -7.09
C TYR A 307 10.03 -4.25 -7.34
N ARG A 308 10.57 -3.31 -6.57
CA ARG A 308 12.02 -3.07 -6.49
C ARG A 308 12.57 -3.83 -5.30
N LEU A 309 13.59 -4.63 -5.55
CA LEU A 309 14.33 -5.31 -4.51
C LEU A 309 15.50 -4.42 -4.10
N ALA A 310 15.60 -4.23 -2.79
CA ALA A 310 16.72 -3.59 -2.12
C ALA A 310 17.21 -4.50 -1.00
N GLY A 311 18.42 -4.30 -0.52
CA GLY A 311 18.92 -5.14 0.56
C GLY A 311 20.43 -5.24 0.56
N GLY A 312 20.92 -6.19 1.35
CA GLY A 312 22.33 -6.40 1.58
C GLY A 312 22.57 -7.25 2.80
N PHE A 313 23.68 -7.01 3.50
CA PHE A 313 24.10 -7.85 4.61
C PHE A 313 24.03 -7.12 5.94
N ARG A 314 23.62 -7.83 6.98
CA ARG A 314 23.66 -7.38 8.36
C ARG A 314 24.50 -8.32 9.22
N ALA A 315 25.10 -7.82 10.29
CA ALA A 315 25.66 -8.65 11.34
C ALA A 315 25.50 -7.98 12.70
N GLY A 316 25.07 -8.73 13.71
CA GLY A 316 24.87 -8.20 15.06
C GLY A 316 23.94 -6.98 15.10
N GLY A 317 22.94 -6.94 14.20
CA GLY A 317 21.96 -5.86 14.10
C GLY A 317 22.36 -4.67 13.22
N HIS A 318 23.61 -4.57 12.77
CA HIS A 318 24.13 -3.45 11.96
C HIS A 318 24.21 -3.79 10.47
N TRP A 319 24.09 -2.80 9.60
CA TRP A 319 24.25 -2.98 8.15
C TRP A 319 25.72 -2.97 7.71
N LEU A 320 26.18 -4.10 7.20
CA LEU A 320 27.49 -4.24 6.54
C LEU A 320 27.47 -3.62 5.15
N GLY A 321 26.34 -3.81 4.47
CA GLY A 321 26.03 -3.03 3.29
C GLY A 321 24.63 -3.16 2.77
N TYR A 322 24.27 -2.14 2.00
CA TYR A 322 22.91 -1.96 1.50
C TYR A 322 22.95 -1.39 0.10
N GLN A 323 22.16 -1.98 -0.79
CA GLN A 323 21.93 -1.48 -2.13
C GLN A 323 20.43 -1.28 -2.33
N SER A 324 20.08 -0.07 -2.76
CA SER A 324 18.70 0.41 -2.84
C SER A 324 17.98 0.05 -4.14
N ASP A 325 18.72 -0.36 -5.17
CA ASP A 325 18.18 -0.83 -6.46
C ASP A 325 19.02 -2.03 -6.95
N LEU A 326 18.60 -3.25 -6.56
CA LEU A 326 19.30 -4.50 -6.91
C LEU A 326 18.64 -5.21 -8.08
N LEU A 327 17.31 -5.35 -8.05
CA LEU A 327 16.54 -6.05 -9.07
C LEU A 327 15.13 -5.48 -9.13
N ARG A 328 14.55 -5.45 -10.32
CA ARG A 328 13.13 -5.13 -10.53
C ARG A 328 12.39 -6.38 -10.94
N LEU A 329 11.35 -6.71 -10.18
CA LEU A 329 10.64 -7.96 -10.27
C LEU A 329 9.17 -7.73 -10.62
N PRO A 330 8.75 -8.00 -11.87
CA PRO A 330 7.34 -8.03 -12.21
C PRO A 330 6.70 -9.32 -11.68
N ILE A 331 5.67 -9.17 -10.84
CA ILE A 331 4.88 -10.25 -10.28
C ILE A 331 3.50 -10.24 -10.94
N ARG A 332 3.04 -11.42 -11.37
CA ARG A 332 1.72 -11.65 -11.98
C ARG A 332 0.87 -12.48 -11.04
N GLN A 333 -0.44 -12.24 -11.03
CA GLN A 333 -1.36 -13.03 -10.22
C GLN A 333 -1.64 -14.37 -10.91
N SER A 334 -1.64 -15.46 -10.12
CA SER A 334 -2.21 -16.74 -10.56
C SER A 334 -3.74 -16.66 -10.42
N ALA A 335 -4.49 -17.24 -11.34
CA ALA A 335 -5.96 -17.24 -11.36
C ALA A 335 -6.64 -17.91 -10.14
N VAL A 336 -5.86 -18.36 -9.14
CA VAL A 336 -6.30 -19.26 -8.05
C VAL A 336 -6.07 -18.67 -6.65
N SER A 337 -5.48 -17.48 -6.49
CA SER A 337 -5.18 -16.96 -5.14
C SER A 337 -5.28 -15.43 -5.04
N GLU A 338 -6.15 -14.96 -4.14
CA GLU A 338 -6.13 -13.59 -3.60
C GLU A 338 -5.26 -13.59 -2.33
N ILE A 339 -4.09 -12.95 -2.38
CA ILE A 339 -3.24 -12.75 -1.21
C ILE A 339 -3.13 -11.25 -0.99
N HIS A 340 -3.49 -10.77 0.20
CA HIS A 340 -3.42 -9.35 0.55
C HIS A 340 -2.61 -9.18 1.86
N GLY A 341 -1.64 -8.24 1.88
CA GLY A 341 -0.98 -7.81 3.12
C GLY A 341 0.52 -7.58 3.04
N LEU A 342 1.10 -7.22 4.19
CA LEU A 342 2.53 -7.11 4.46
C LEU A 342 3.00 -8.45 5.01
N LEU A 343 3.86 -9.17 4.28
CA LEU A 343 4.22 -10.56 4.60
C LEU A 343 5.72 -10.70 4.84
N ALA A 344 6.09 -11.44 5.88
CA ALA A 344 7.45 -11.92 6.05
C ALA A 344 7.64 -13.16 5.17
N LEU A 345 8.66 -13.16 4.32
CA LEU A 345 8.96 -14.29 3.46
C LEU A 345 9.94 -15.21 4.21
N GLN A 346 9.62 -16.50 4.27
CA GLN A 346 10.59 -17.52 4.68
C GLN A 346 11.43 -17.92 3.47
N GLY A 347 12.64 -18.42 3.72
CA GLY A 347 13.51 -18.88 2.65
C GLY A 347 14.79 -19.51 3.15
N ARG A 348 15.51 -20.19 2.26
CA ARG A 348 16.81 -20.80 2.53
C ARG A 348 17.87 -20.12 1.68
N VAL A 349 19.04 -19.89 2.26
CA VAL A 349 20.19 -19.32 1.55
C VAL A 349 21.28 -20.37 1.42
N SER A 350 21.94 -20.39 0.27
CA SER A 350 23.12 -21.22 0.01
C SER A 350 24.21 -20.39 -0.66
N LEU A 351 25.48 -20.69 -0.39
CA LEU A 351 26.64 -20.12 -1.06
C LEU A 351 27.25 -21.19 -1.98
N ASP A 352 27.68 -20.82 -3.18
CA ASP A 352 28.33 -21.75 -4.09
C ASP A 352 29.73 -22.11 -3.56
N GLY A 353 29.80 -23.20 -2.81
CA GLY A 353 31.02 -23.66 -2.16
C GLY A 353 30.76 -24.39 -0.84
N ARG A 354 30.14 -25.58 -0.93
CA ARG A 354 29.75 -26.53 0.14
C ARG A 354 28.35 -26.32 0.72
N ALA A 355 27.52 -27.34 0.50
CA ALA A 355 26.37 -27.63 1.36
C ALA A 355 26.86 -27.84 2.79
N ALA A 356 26.24 -27.15 3.74
CA ALA A 356 26.26 -27.50 5.16
C ALA A 356 24.82 -27.49 5.66
#